data_AF-L7MJE3-F1
#
_entry.id   AF-L7MJE3-F1
#
_cell.length_a   1.000
_cell.length_b   1.000
_cell.length_c   1.000
_cell.angle_alpha   90.00
_cell.angle_beta   90.00
_cell.angle_gamma   90.00
#
_symmetry.space_group_name_H-M   'P 1'
#
loop_
_entity.id
_entity.type
_entity.pdbx_description
1 polymer ?
#
loop_
_entity_poly.entity_id
_entity_poly.type
_entity_poly.pdbx_seq_one_letter_code
_entity_poly.pdbx_strand_id
1 'polypeptide(L)'
;MGSQICLGVVIIMNLCFPLTTGHKYFQSPPCGYMEVPSGDNNRKDKFCRPDLTPLWELQKPRRCVCRPGLVRNAWGGCITEQECLQCKHFHDKDFNVCSRKCPLLCNQPIRSSCSQK
;
A
#
# COMPACT_ATOMS: atom_id res chain seq x y z
N MET A 1 -41.36 43.88 42.95
CA MET A 1 -40.13 44.54 43.43
C MET A 1 -39.36 43.46 44.20
N GLY A 2 -38.21 42.91 43.84
CA GLY A 2 -37.17 43.24 42.86
C GLY A 2 -35.84 42.82 43.49
N SER A 3 -35.06 41.96 42.79
CA SER A 3 -33.65 41.58 43.04
C SER A 3 -33.35 40.74 44.31
N GLN A 4 -32.36 39.83 44.36
CA GLN A 4 -31.11 39.73 43.61
C GLN A 4 -30.54 38.30 43.67
N ILE A 5 -29.89 37.87 42.60
CA ILE A 5 -29.16 36.59 42.43
C ILE A 5 -27.76 36.75 43.02
N CYS A 6 -27.23 35.75 43.74
CA CYS A 6 -25.78 35.55 43.88
C CYS A 6 -25.42 34.07 43.74
N LEU A 7 -24.63 33.78 42.69
CA LEU A 7 -24.00 32.50 42.39
C LEU A 7 -23.03 32.07 43.50
N GLY A 8 -22.85 30.76 43.69
CA GLY A 8 -21.70 30.28 44.46
C GLY A 8 -21.58 28.77 44.64
N VAL A 9 -20.83 28.14 43.73
CA VAL A 9 -20.06 26.90 43.93
C VAL A 9 -20.80 25.56 43.70
N VAL A 10 -20.83 25.13 42.43
CA VAL A 10 -20.94 23.70 42.09
C VAL A 10 -19.52 23.15 42.00
N ILE A 11 -19.14 22.31 42.96
CA ILE A 11 -17.84 21.63 42.98
C ILE A 11 -17.87 20.52 41.94
N ILE A 12 -17.27 20.74 40.76
CA ILE A 12 -17.10 19.69 39.74
C ILE A 12 -15.85 18.88 40.10
N MET A 13 -16.06 17.69 40.64
CA MET A 13 -15.02 16.69 40.89
C MET A 13 -14.34 16.31 39.56
N ASN A 14 -13.09 16.72 39.39
CA ASN A 14 -12.23 16.35 38.28
C ASN A 14 -11.95 14.84 38.31
N LEU A 15 -12.71 14.06 37.54
CA LEU A 15 -12.30 12.73 37.14
C LEU A 15 -11.21 12.89 36.08
N CYS A 16 -9.98 12.66 36.50
CA CYS A 16 -8.82 12.55 35.61
C CYS A 16 -8.99 11.26 34.79
N PHE A 17 -9.73 11.32 33.69
CA PHE A 17 -9.74 10.25 32.71
C PHE A 17 -8.39 10.31 31.98
N PRO A 18 -7.52 9.27 32.10
CA PRO A 18 -6.34 9.24 31.27
C PRO A 18 -6.82 9.17 29.82
N LEU A 19 -6.56 10.23 29.05
CA LEU A 19 -6.58 10.14 27.60
C LEU A 19 -5.53 9.10 27.24
N THR A 20 -5.97 7.86 27.05
CA THR A 20 -5.18 6.86 26.34
C THR A 20 -5.06 7.40 24.93
N THR A 21 -3.95 8.07 24.64
CA THR A 21 -3.52 8.40 23.29
C THR A 21 -3.34 7.08 22.57
N GLY A 22 -4.38 6.64 21.88
CA GLY A 22 -4.32 5.50 20.99
C GLY A 22 -3.15 5.71 20.05
N HIS A 23 -2.19 4.78 20.05
CA HIS A 23 -1.11 4.76 19.09
C HIS A 23 -1.75 4.90 17.69
N LYS A 24 -1.44 6.00 16.98
CA LYS A 24 -1.80 6.11 15.57
C LYS A 24 -1.08 4.97 14.86
N TYR A 25 -1.78 3.86 14.64
CA TYR A 25 -1.33 2.82 13.73
C TYR A 25 -0.94 3.52 12.44
N PHE A 26 0.31 3.34 12.02
CA PHE A 26 0.80 3.82 10.74
C PHE A 26 -0.15 3.26 9.69
N GLN A 27 -1.09 4.09 9.21
CA GLN A 27 -1.99 3.71 8.13
C GLN A 27 -1.08 3.50 6.93
N SER A 28 -0.78 2.25 6.61
CA SER A 28 -0.10 1.92 5.37
C SER A 28 -0.85 2.63 4.24
N PRO A 29 -0.14 3.21 3.25
CA PRO A 29 -0.81 3.75 2.09
C PRO A 29 -1.76 2.67 1.54
N PRO A 30 -2.98 3.03 1.11
CA PRO A 30 -3.98 2.05 0.67
C PRO A 30 -3.52 1.20 -0.53
N CYS A 31 -2.41 1.58 -1.16
CA CYS A 31 -1.79 0.94 -2.31
C CYS A 31 -0.29 0.74 -2.09
N GLY A 32 0.31 -0.18 -2.86
CA GLY A 32 1.76 -0.39 -2.82
C GLY A 32 2.56 0.87 -3.18
N TYR A 33 3.86 0.86 -2.87
CA TYR A 33 4.72 2.02 -3.14
C TYR A 33 4.69 2.46 -4.61
N MET A 34 4.62 1.52 -5.56
CA MET A 34 4.59 1.81 -7.00
C MET A 34 3.16 1.99 -7.56
N GLU A 35 2.16 2.05 -6.68
CA GLU A 35 0.76 2.11 -7.04
C GLU A 35 0.10 3.39 -6.51
N VAL A 36 -1.05 3.71 -7.08
CA VAL A 36 -1.94 4.78 -6.66
C VAL A 36 -3.39 4.29 -6.67
N PRO A 37 -4.28 4.86 -5.86
CA PRO A 37 -5.69 4.53 -5.92
C PRO A 37 -6.24 4.77 -7.33
N SER A 38 -7.03 3.82 -7.85
CA SER A 38 -7.67 3.92 -9.16
C SER A 38 -8.66 5.10 -9.25
N GLY A 39 -9.15 5.59 -8.11
CA GLY A 39 -10.20 6.60 -8.03
C GLY A 39 -11.51 6.14 -8.71
N ASP A 40 -12.41 7.09 -8.97
CA ASP A 40 -13.69 6.84 -9.66
C ASP A 40 -13.53 6.58 -11.16
N ASN A 41 -12.33 6.81 -11.71
CA ASN A 41 -12.14 6.95 -13.15
C ASN A 41 -11.85 5.63 -13.89
N ASN A 42 -12.21 4.48 -13.31
CA ASN A 42 -12.00 3.14 -13.89
C ASN A 42 -10.63 2.96 -14.56
N ARG A 43 -9.58 3.55 -13.96
CA ARG A 43 -8.25 3.56 -14.55
C ARG A 43 -7.77 2.11 -14.62
N LYS A 44 -7.35 1.66 -15.80
CA LYS A 44 -6.81 0.32 -16.00
C LYS A 44 -5.31 0.38 -16.17
N ASP A 45 -4.64 -0.64 -15.66
CA ASP A 45 -3.21 -0.82 -15.88
C ASP A 45 -2.92 -1.14 -17.35
N LYS A 46 -1.83 -0.57 -17.86
CA LYS A 46 -1.19 -1.09 -19.07
C LYS A 46 -0.36 -2.29 -18.67
N PHE A 47 -0.41 -3.37 -19.44
CA PHE A 47 0.39 -4.56 -19.20
C PHE A 47 1.65 -4.55 -20.07
N CYS A 48 2.77 -5.04 -19.53
CA CYS A 48 4.02 -5.17 -20.27
C CYS A 48 3.89 -6.19 -21.41
N ARG A 49 3.37 -7.38 -21.09
CA ARG A 49 3.13 -8.49 -22.02
C ARG A 49 1.70 -9.02 -21.86
N PRO A 50 0.68 -8.29 -22.36
CA PRO A 50 -0.72 -8.73 -22.23
C PRO A 50 -0.98 -10.06 -22.94
N ASP A 51 -0.19 -10.40 -23.97
CA ASP A 51 -0.17 -11.68 -24.68
C ASP A 51 0.26 -12.86 -23.80
N LEU A 52 1.10 -12.62 -22.79
CA LEU A 52 1.61 -13.65 -21.87
C LEU A 52 0.93 -13.61 -20.50
N THR A 53 0.28 -12.49 -20.18
CA THR A 53 -0.37 -12.30 -18.88
C THR A 53 -1.63 -13.18 -18.82
N PRO A 54 -1.81 -13.98 -17.76
CA PRO A 54 -3.01 -14.79 -17.60
C PRO A 54 -4.29 -13.93 -17.60
N LEU A 55 -5.36 -14.43 -18.22
CA LEU A 55 -6.65 -13.73 -18.30
C LEU A 55 -7.18 -13.28 -16.92
N TRP A 56 -6.97 -14.10 -15.88
CA TRP A 56 -7.39 -13.76 -14.51
C TRP A 56 -6.66 -12.53 -13.95
N GLU A 57 -5.43 -12.26 -14.39
CA GLU A 57 -4.67 -11.09 -13.96
C GLU A 57 -5.04 -9.85 -14.80
N LEU A 58 -5.28 -10.03 -16.11
CA LEU A 58 -5.78 -8.95 -16.99
C LEU A 58 -7.14 -8.41 -16.55
N GLN A 59 -8.04 -9.31 -16.14
CA GLN A 59 -9.42 -8.98 -15.76
C GLN A 59 -9.59 -8.68 -14.27
N LYS A 60 -8.54 -8.86 -13.46
CA LYS A 60 -8.59 -8.64 -12.01
C LYS A 60 -9.07 -7.21 -11.72
N PRO A 61 -10.20 -7.04 -10.99
CA PRO A 61 -10.65 -5.73 -10.56
C PRO A 61 -9.67 -5.16 -9.54
N ARG A 62 -9.11 -3.98 -9.82
CA ARG A 62 -8.10 -3.35 -8.97
C ARG A 62 -8.60 -2.04 -8.40
N ARG A 63 -8.39 -1.86 -7.09
CA ARG A 63 -8.54 -0.57 -6.41
C ARG A 63 -7.28 0.28 -6.49
N CYS A 64 -6.14 -0.35 -6.80
CA CYS A 64 -4.82 0.26 -6.91
C CYS A 64 -4.23 -0.04 -8.30
N VAL A 65 -3.79 0.99 -8.98
CA VAL A 65 -3.21 0.93 -10.33
C VAL A 65 -1.78 1.41 -10.28
N CYS A 66 -0.98 1.00 -11.26
CA CYS A 66 0.38 1.48 -11.40
C CYS A 66 0.40 3.00 -11.56
N ARG A 67 1.42 3.63 -10.95
CA ARG A 67 1.68 5.05 -11.16
C ARG A 67 1.78 5.39 -12.66
N PRO A 68 1.46 6.62 -13.07
CA PRO A 68 1.65 7.04 -14.45
C PRO A 68 3.07 6.77 -14.94
N GLY A 69 3.21 6.16 -16.13
CA GLY A 69 4.50 5.78 -16.72
C GLY A 69 5.01 4.39 -16.33
N LEU A 70 4.28 3.66 -15.48
CA LEU A 70 4.58 2.26 -15.15
C LEU A 70 3.61 1.32 -15.86
N VAL A 71 4.06 0.08 -16.06
CA VAL A 71 3.27 -1.02 -16.62
C VAL A 71 3.21 -2.17 -15.62
N ARG A 72 2.14 -2.97 -15.67
CA ARG A 72 2.01 -4.17 -14.85
C ARG A 72 2.55 -5.39 -15.58
N ASN A 73 3.34 -6.21 -14.88
CA ASN A 73 3.82 -7.49 -15.42
C ASN A 73 2.82 -8.62 -15.17
N ALA A 74 3.10 -9.80 -15.71
CA ALA A 74 2.27 -11.00 -15.61
C ALA A 74 2.09 -11.53 -14.17
N TRP A 75 2.94 -11.11 -13.22
CA TRP A 75 2.85 -11.45 -11.79
C TRP A 75 2.11 -10.40 -10.96
N GLY A 76 1.60 -9.36 -11.61
CA GLY A 76 0.87 -8.30 -10.93
C GLY A 76 1.73 -7.25 -10.25
N GLY A 77 3.03 -7.17 -10.55
CA GLY A 77 3.92 -6.11 -10.09
C GLY A 77 3.92 -4.90 -11.05
N CYS A 78 3.96 -3.69 -10.51
CA CYS A 78 4.19 -2.48 -11.30
C CYS A 78 5.69 -2.26 -11.52
N ILE A 79 6.09 -2.20 -12.78
CA ILE A 79 7.47 -2.04 -13.23
C ILE A 79 7.58 -0.84 -14.19
N THR A 80 8.78 -0.36 -14.39
CA THR A 80 9.08 0.67 -15.39
C THR A 80 9.02 0.10 -16.81
N GLU A 81 8.81 0.96 -17.80
CA GLU A 81 8.89 0.55 -19.20
C GLU A 81 10.28 0.01 -19.55
N GLN A 82 11.35 0.57 -18.97
CA GLN A 82 12.71 0.11 -19.20
C GLN A 82 12.92 -1.34 -18.72
N GLU A 83 12.41 -1.67 -17.54
CA GLU A 83 12.41 -3.04 -17.00
C GLU A 83 11.64 -3.99 -17.92
N CYS A 84 10.45 -3.60 -18.36
CA CYS A 84 9.66 -4.36 -19.33
C CYS A 84 10.45 -4.66 -20.62
N LEU A 85 11.23 -3.68 -21.11
CA LEU A 85 12.05 -3.84 -22.31
C LEU A 85 13.23 -4.82 -22.15
N GLN A 86 13.69 -5.10 -20.94
CA GLN A 86 14.83 -6.02 -20.72
C GLN A 86 14.55 -7.44 -21.20
N CYS A 87 13.28 -7.86 -21.16
CA CYS A 87 12.86 -9.18 -21.63
C CYS A 87 12.20 -9.15 -23.02
N LYS A 88 12.15 -7.98 -23.70
CA LYS A 88 11.43 -7.82 -24.97
C LYS A 88 11.91 -8.74 -26.09
N HIS A 89 13.19 -9.14 -26.08
CA HIS A 89 13.73 -10.06 -27.08
C HIS A 89 13.23 -11.51 -26.90
N PHE A 90 12.69 -11.85 -25.73
CA PHE A 90 12.16 -13.18 -25.45
C PHE A 90 10.63 -13.18 -25.60
N HIS A 91 10.14 -13.86 -26.64
CA HIS A 91 8.71 -13.88 -26.95
C HIS A 91 7.85 -14.57 -25.89
N ASP A 92 8.41 -15.42 -25.05
CA ASP A 92 7.74 -16.21 -24.02
C ASP A 92 8.01 -15.72 -22.60
N LYS A 93 8.62 -14.54 -22.44
CA LYS A 93 9.00 -14.01 -21.13
C LYS A 93 8.48 -12.61 -20.88
N ASP A 94 8.12 -12.38 -19.63
CA ASP A 94 7.83 -11.07 -19.07
C ASP A 94 8.83 -10.77 -17.95
N PHE A 95 9.12 -9.50 -17.72
CA PHE A 95 10.07 -9.07 -16.70
C PHE A 95 9.46 -9.21 -15.30
N ASN A 96 10.23 -9.71 -14.35
CA ASN A 96 9.85 -9.73 -12.95
C ASN A 96 11.03 -9.37 -12.05
N VAL A 97 10.74 -8.61 -10.99
CA VAL A 97 11.73 -8.30 -9.97
C VAL A 97 11.91 -9.55 -9.10
N CYS A 98 13.12 -10.09 -9.09
CA CYS A 98 13.47 -11.19 -8.20
C CYS A 98 13.31 -10.77 -6.74
N SER A 99 12.50 -11.50 -5.98
CA SER A 99 12.44 -11.33 -4.52
C SER A 99 13.68 -11.91 -3.85
N ARG A 100 13.99 -11.42 -2.65
CA ARG A 100 15.06 -12.01 -1.83
C ARG A 100 14.65 -13.42 -1.41
N LYS A 101 15.65 -14.30 -1.24
CA LYS A 101 15.42 -15.65 -0.71
C LYS A 101 14.78 -15.63 0.68
N CYS A 102 15.10 -14.63 1.49
CA CYS A 102 14.60 -14.49 2.86
C CYS A 102 13.75 -13.21 3.00
N PRO A 103 12.67 -13.26 3.79
CA PRO A 103 11.86 -12.08 4.08
C PRO A 103 12.67 -11.02 4.84
N LEU A 104 12.40 -9.76 4.56
CA LEU A 104 12.90 -8.66 5.38
C LEU A 104 12.07 -8.56 6.65
N LEU A 105 12.74 -8.59 7.80
CA LEU A 105 12.12 -8.38 9.10
C LEU A 105 12.57 -7.02 9.63
N CYS A 106 11.60 -6.20 10.05
CA CYS A 106 11.88 -4.90 10.64
C CYS A 106 12.78 -5.05 11.87
N ASN A 107 13.70 -4.09 12.06
CA ASN A 107 14.66 -4.08 13.17
C ASN A 107 15.58 -5.31 13.24
N GLN A 108 15.73 -6.05 12.14
CA GLN A 108 16.71 -7.14 12.02
C GLN A 108 17.72 -6.84 10.90
N PRO A 109 18.97 -7.30 11.05
CA PRO A 109 19.95 -7.19 9.98
C PRO A 109 19.47 -7.97 8.76
N ILE A 110 19.80 -7.45 7.57
CA ILE A 110 19.53 -8.13 6.30
C ILE A 110 20.36 -9.41 6.28
N ARG A 111 19.70 -10.57 6.34
CA ARG A 111 20.36 -11.88 6.29
C ARG A 111 20.68 -12.27 4.84
N SER A 112 21.89 -12.77 4.61
CA SER A 112 22.32 -13.30 3.31
C SER A 112 21.85 -14.75 3.08
N SER A 113 21.55 -15.49 4.15
CA SER A 113 21.03 -16.85 4.12
C SER A 113 19.85 -17.02 5.06
N CYS A 114 18.94 -17.93 4.69
CA CYS A 114 17.80 -18.28 5.55
C CYS A 114 18.21 -19.50 6.35
N SER A 115 17.99 -19.47 7.67
CA SER A 115 18.09 -20.70 8.46
C SER A 115 16.95 -21.62 8.01
N GLN A 116 17.29 -22.75 7.37
CA GLN A 116 16.34 -23.84 7.20
C GLN A 116 15.90 -24.27 8.59
N LYS A 117 14.59 -24.36 8.80
CA LYS A 117 14.00 -24.85 10.03
C LYS A 117 13.51 -26.26 9.80
#